data_AF-A0A485AJX2-F1
#
_entry.id   AF-A0A485AJX2-F1
#
_cell.length_a   1.000
_cell.length_b   1.000
_cell.length_c   1.000
_cell.angle_alpha   90.00
_cell.angle_beta   90.00
_cell.angle_gamma   90.00
#
_symmetry.space_group_name_H-M   'P 1'
#
loop_
_entity.id
_entity.type
_entity.pdbx_description
1 polymer ?
#
loop_
_entity_poly.entity_id
_entity_poly.type
_entity_poly.pdbx_seq_one_letter_code
_entity_poly.pdbx_strand_id
1 'polypeptide(L)'
;MMSRWLVVVTLFLATDVQAICPVWSPTRAGQEIAQLQGQLDKWNEAYWRRGASEVSDGVYDQLSARLAAWQRCFGTEVPEHTYLSVNKGTQRHSRRAYRRT
;
A
#
# COMPACT_ATOMS: atom_id res chain seq x y z
N MET A 1 -16.42 17.10 -33.81
CA MET A 1 -16.12 15.66 -34.03
C MET A 1 -14.85 15.18 -33.30
N MET A 2 -14.45 15.79 -32.18
CA MET A 2 -13.19 15.47 -31.46
C MET A 2 -13.41 14.96 -30.01
N SER A 3 -14.67 14.90 -29.55
CA SER A 3 -14.99 14.55 -28.15
C SER A 3 -15.34 13.07 -27.92
N ARG A 4 -15.38 12.24 -28.97
CA ARG A 4 -15.71 10.79 -28.85
C ARG A 4 -14.48 9.91 -28.59
N TRP A 5 -13.28 10.43 -28.85
CA TRP A 5 -12.02 9.71 -28.61
C TRP A 5 -11.57 9.76 -27.15
N LEU A 6 -11.95 10.79 -26.40
CA LEU A 6 -11.57 10.94 -24.99
C LEU A 6 -12.26 9.93 -24.06
N VAL A 7 -13.46 9.47 -24.43
CA VAL A 7 -14.25 8.52 -23.62
C VAL A 7 -13.71 7.08 -23.75
N VAL A 8 -13.16 6.72 -24.90
CA VAL A 8 -12.61 5.36 -25.13
C VAL A 8 -11.27 5.18 -24.41
N VAL A 9 -10.44 6.24 -24.36
CA VAL A 9 -9.13 6.19 -23.67
C VAL A 9 -9.28 6.11 -22.15
N THR A 10 -10.31 6.74 -21.57
CA THR A 10 -10.56 6.70 -20.12
C THR A 10 -11.07 5.34 -19.64
N LEU A 11 -11.71 4.54 -20.49
CA LEU A 11 -12.23 3.22 -20.10
C LEU A 11 -11.17 2.11 -19.99
N PHE A 12 -9.98 2.30 -20.56
CA PHE A 12 -8.93 1.27 -20.60
C PHE A 12 -7.98 1.24 -19.40
N LEU A 13 -8.08 2.21 -18.48
CA LEU A 13 -7.15 2.34 -17.35
C LEU A 13 -7.64 1.67 -16.05
N ALA A 14 -8.84 1.10 -16.05
CA ALA A 14 -9.38 0.35 -14.92
C ALA A 14 -9.07 -1.16 -15.06
N THR A 15 -7.81 -1.52 -15.28
CA THR A 15 -7.39 -2.90 -15.02
C THR A 15 -7.10 -3.00 -13.54
N ASP A 16 -8.06 -3.52 -12.78
CA ASP A 16 -7.80 -4.03 -11.44
C ASP A 16 -6.70 -5.09 -11.57
N VAL A 17 -5.47 -4.74 -11.20
CA VAL A 17 -4.41 -5.73 -10.98
C VAL A 17 -4.84 -6.51 -9.73
N GLN A 18 -5.69 -7.51 -9.95
CA GLN A 18 -5.91 -8.58 -8.99
C GLN A 18 -4.53 -9.18 -8.73
N ALA A 19 -3.94 -8.83 -7.59
CA ALA A 19 -2.66 -9.37 -7.19
C ALA A 19 -2.84 -10.88 -7.03
N ILE A 20 -2.29 -11.66 -7.95
CA ILE A 20 -2.27 -13.11 -7.83
C ILE A 20 -1.46 -13.41 -6.57
N CYS A 21 -2.15 -13.86 -5.52
CA CYS A 21 -1.52 -14.18 -4.26
C CYS A 21 -0.62 -15.40 -4.46
N PRO A 22 0.67 -15.34 -4.09
CA PRO A 22 1.54 -16.49 -4.20
C PRO A 22 1.09 -17.59 -3.23
N VAL A 23 1.23 -18.85 -3.65
CA VAL A 23 0.83 -20.03 -2.85
C VAL A 23 1.93 -20.39 -1.85
N TRP A 24 2.16 -19.52 -0.87
CA TRP A 24 3.17 -19.71 0.18
C TRP A 24 2.56 -20.19 1.48
N SER A 25 3.37 -20.86 2.32
CA SER A 25 2.99 -21.10 3.71
C SER A 25 2.98 -19.79 4.50
N PRO A 26 2.15 -19.65 5.57
CA PRO A 26 2.09 -18.42 6.37
C PRO A 26 3.45 -18.01 6.95
N THR A 27 4.25 -18.99 7.40
CA THR A 27 5.61 -18.75 7.90
C THR A 27 6.51 -18.15 6.82
N ARG A 28 6.48 -18.69 5.61
CA ARG A 28 7.28 -18.17 4.50
C ARG A 28 6.81 -16.77 4.10
N ALA A 29 5.50 -16.57 4.00
CA ALA A 29 4.94 -15.27 3.69
C ALA A 29 5.38 -14.19 4.70
N GLY A 30 5.35 -14.50 6.00
CA GLY A 30 5.84 -13.61 7.04
C GLY A 30 7.32 -13.25 6.89
N GLN A 31 8.17 -14.22 6.55
CA GLN A 31 9.61 -13.98 6.30
C GLN A 31 9.83 -13.05 5.10
N GLU A 32 9.17 -13.31 3.97
CA GLU A 32 9.30 -12.52 2.74
C GLU A 32 8.78 -11.08 2.92
N ILE A 33 7.67 -10.92 3.64
CA ILE A 33 7.12 -9.60 4.00
C ILE A 33 8.10 -8.85 4.91
N ALA A 34 8.60 -9.48 5.97
CA ALA A 34 9.52 -8.86 6.90
C ALA A 34 10.84 -8.44 6.24
N GLN A 35 11.36 -9.30 5.34
CA GLN A 35 12.57 -9.01 4.58
C GLN A 35 12.37 -7.79 3.67
N LEU A 36 11.27 -7.76 2.90
CA LEU A 36 11.00 -6.66 1.98
C LEU A 36 10.73 -5.34 2.71
N GLN A 37 9.94 -5.39 3.80
CA GLN A 37 9.70 -4.23 4.66
C GLN A 37 11.01 -3.68 5.22
N GLY A 38 11.88 -4.54 5.78
CA GLY A 38 13.15 -4.10 6.34
C GLY A 38 14.09 -3.47 5.31
N GLN A 39 14.03 -3.89 4.05
CA GLN A 39 14.78 -3.25 2.97
C GLN A 39 14.25 -1.85 2.65
N LEU A 40 12.93 -1.70 2.53
CA LEU A 40 12.29 -0.41 2.27
C LEU A 40 12.54 0.58 3.42
N ASP A 41 12.54 0.10 4.66
CA ASP A 41 12.80 0.94 5.84
C ASP A 41 14.23 1.50 5.85
N LYS A 42 15.22 0.68 5.46
CA LYS A 42 16.62 1.14 5.34
C LYS A 42 16.77 2.24 4.30
N TRP A 43 16.16 2.07 3.12
CA TRP A 43 16.19 3.09 2.08
C TRP A 43 15.43 4.35 2.48
N ASN A 44 14.28 4.20 3.14
CA ASN A 44 13.53 5.33 3.68
C ASN A 44 14.36 6.10 4.72
N GLU A 45 15.05 5.41 5.63
CA GLU A 45 15.96 6.05 6.59
C GLU A 45 17.12 6.78 5.90
N ALA A 46 17.75 6.16 4.89
CA ALA A 46 18.83 6.79 4.12
C ALA A 46 18.35 8.08 3.42
N TYR A 47 17.16 8.05 2.84
CA TYR A 47 16.52 9.22 2.23
C TYR A 47 16.26 10.31 3.26
N TRP A 48 15.58 10.00 4.38
CA TRP A 48 15.22 11.01 5.38
C TRP A 48 16.40 11.59 6.16
N ARG A 49 17.43 10.78 6.45
CA ARG A 49 18.59 11.24 7.23
C ARG A 49 19.68 11.88 6.37
N ARG A 50 19.89 11.37 5.16
CA ARG A 50 21.06 11.70 4.34
C ARG A 50 20.70 12.30 2.98
N GLY A 51 19.42 12.32 2.61
CA GLY A 51 18.99 12.71 1.26
C GLY A 51 19.49 11.76 0.17
N ALA A 52 19.84 10.53 0.53
CA ALA A 52 20.42 9.56 -0.39
C ALA A 52 19.34 8.59 -0.89
N SER A 53 19.23 8.44 -2.21
CA SER A 53 18.36 7.45 -2.86
C SER A 53 19.21 6.34 -3.47
N GLU A 54 19.33 5.22 -2.76
CA GLU A 54 20.10 4.05 -3.21
C GLU A 54 19.45 3.34 -4.41
N VAL A 55 18.15 3.55 -4.61
CA VAL A 55 17.36 3.03 -5.73
C VAL A 55 16.53 4.15 -6.34
N SER A 56 16.13 3.98 -7.60
CA SER A 56 15.20 4.90 -8.27
C SER A 56 13.80 4.81 -7.68
N ASP A 57 13.04 5.90 -7.72
CA ASP A 57 11.64 5.97 -7.27
C ASP A 57 10.77 4.86 -7.87
N GLY A 58 10.92 4.55 -9.16
CA GLY A 58 10.13 3.47 -9.80
C GLY A 58 10.38 2.08 -9.22
N VAL A 59 11.61 1.80 -8.75
CA VAL A 59 11.94 0.53 -8.06
C VAL A 59 11.35 0.53 -6.65
N TYR A 60 11.49 1.65 -5.94
CA TYR A 60 10.90 1.81 -4.61
C TYR A 60 9.38 1.65 -4.65
N ASP A 61 8.70 2.31 -5.59
CA ASP A 61 7.25 2.26 -5.77
C ASP A 61 6.77 0.86 -6.14
N GLN A 62 7.46 0.17 -7.06
CA GLN A 62 7.14 -1.20 -7.43
C GLN A 62 7.23 -2.15 -6.24
N LEU A 63 8.31 -2.06 -5.46
CA LEU A 63 8.53 -2.90 -4.29
C LEU A 63 7.55 -2.58 -3.15
N SER A 64 7.23 -1.30 -2.95
CA SER A 64 6.23 -0.86 -1.98
C SER A 64 4.82 -1.36 -2.36
N ALA A 65 4.47 -1.31 -3.64
CA ALA A 65 3.22 -1.86 -4.15
C ALA A 65 3.15 -3.38 -4.00
N ARG A 66 4.27 -4.09 -4.24
CA ARG A 66 4.38 -5.54 -4.03
C ARG A 66 4.23 -5.92 -2.56
N LEU A 67 4.87 -5.19 -1.65
CA LEU A 67 4.71 -5.37 -0.22
C LEU A 67 3.24 -5.19 0.18
N ALA A 68 2.59 -4.12 -0.27
CA ALA A 68 1.18 -3.89 0.00
C ALA A 68 0.27 -5.01 -0.56
N ALA A 69 0.60 -5.56 -1.73
CA ALA A 69 -0.10 -6.70 -2.30
C ALA A 69 0.05 -7.96 -1.42
N TRP A 70 1.25 -8.27 -0.94
CA TRP A 70 1.48 -9.41 -0.05
C TRP A 70 0.81 -9.24 1.31
N GLN A 71 0.84 -8.03 1.87
CA GLN A 71 0.11 -7.72 3.10
C GLN A 71 -1.39 -7.94 2.94
N ARG A 72 -1.98 -7.69 1.76
CA ARG A 72 -3.40 -8.02 1.49
C ARG A 72 -3.62 -9.52 1.31
N CYS A 73 -2.69 -10.23 0.68
CA CYS A 73 -2.80 -11.67 0.45
C CYS A 73 -2.70 -12.51 1.73
N PHE A 74 -1.85 -12.10 2.67
CA PHE A 74 -1.57 -12.85 3.90
C PHE A 74 -2.07 -12.13 5.17
N GLY A 75 -2.65 -10.95 5.02
CA GLY A 75 -3.16 -10.12 6.12
C GLY A 75 -4.57 -10.49 6.58
N THR A 76 -4.80 -11.77 6.87
CA THR A 76 -5.94 -12.26 7.67
C THR A 76 -5.56 -13.61 8.32
N GLU A 77 -4.60 -13.58 9.24
CA GLU A 77 -4.48 -14.58 10.30
C GLU A 77 -4.32 -13.85 11.64
N VAL A 78 -5.21 -12.90 11.93
CA VAL A 78 -5.64 -12.76 13.34
C VAL A 78 -6.70 -13.84 13.51
N PRO A 79 -6.54 -14.80 14.44
CA PRO A 79 -7.52 -15.86 14.64
C PRO A 79 -8.92 -15.28 14.72
N GLU A 80 -9.83 -15.82 13.93
CA GLU A 80 -11.27 -15.51 13.91
C GLU A 80 -11.96 -16.03 15.20
N HIS A 81 -11.36 -15.77 16.35
CA HIS A 81 -11.89 -16.06 17.67
C HIS A 81 -11.42 -15.00 18.66
N THR A 82 -11.73 -13.73 18.39
CA THR A 82 -12.11 -12.67 19.38
C THR A 82 -12.25 -11.36 18.62
N TYR A 83 -13.31 -11.23 17.82
CA TYR A 83 -13.81 -9.93 17.37
C TYR A 83 -15.27 -9.76 17.79
N LEU A 84 -15.56 -10.05 19.05
CA LEU A 84 -16.63 -9.34 19.75
C LEU A 84 -15.99 -8.14 20.44
N SER A 85 -16.44 -6.96 20.01
CA SER A 85 -16.16 -5.64 20.57
C SER A 85 -14.92 -4.90 20.04
N VAL A 86 -15.06 -4.31 18.86
CA VAL A 86 -14.46 -2.99 18.60
C VAL A 86 -15.61 -2.01 18.39
N ASN A 87 -15.91 -1.29 19.46
CA ASN A 87 -16.74 -0.09 19.43
C ASN A 87 -16.25 0.83 18.29
N LYS A 88 -17.13 1.11 17.33
CA LYS A 88 -16.92 2.15 16.32
C LYS A 88 -16.94 3.51 17.00
N GLY A 89 -15.79 3.93 17.53
CA GLY A 89 -15.54 5.31 17.90
C GLY A 89 -15.49 6.16 16.63
N THR A 90 -16.54 6.93 16.37
CA THR A 90 -16.60 7.93 15.30
C THR A 90 -15.53 9.00 15.53
N GLN A 91 -14.38 8.87 14.85
CA GLN A 91 -13.42 9.96 14.73
C GLN A 91 -13.99 11.00 13.76
N ARG A 92 -14.70 12.01 14.30
CA ARG A 92 -15.04 13.23 13.55
C ARG A 92 -13.73 14.00 13.31
N HIS A 93 -13.27 14.00 12.07
CA HIS A 93 -12.15 14.84 11.65
C HIS A 93 -12.61 16.32 11.63
N SER A 94 -12.20 17.09 12.64
CA SER A 94 -12.37 18.54 12.71
C SER A 94 -11.50 19.21 11.64
N ARG A 95 -12.11 19.79 10.60
CA ARG A 95 -11.40 20.68 9.68
C ARG A 95 -11.09 21.99 10.41
N ARG A 96 -9.85 22.15 10.86
CA ARG A 96 -9.27 23.47 11.17
C ARG A 96 -9.37 24.36 9.93
N ALA A 97 -10.25 25.36 9.99
CA ALA A 97 -10.20 26.47 9.05
C ALA A 97 -8.97 27.33 9.38
N TYR A 98 -7.90 27.18 8.60
CA TYR A 98 -6.90 28.24 8.48
C TYR A 98 -7.53 29.32 7.58
N ARG A 99 -8.06 30.38 8.17
CA ARG A 99 -8.34 31.62 7.44
C ARG A 99 -7.53 32.75 8.07
N ARG A 100 -6.47 33.06 7.35
CA ARG A 100 -5.60 34.23 7.44
C ARG A 100 -6.41 35.44 6.96
N THR A 101 -6.58 36.44 7.82
CA THR A 101 -6.74 37.88 7.50
C THR A 101 -6.36 38.65 8.74
#